data_AF-A0A317JZ73-F1
#
_entry.id   AF-A0A317JZ73-F1
#
_cell.length_a   1.000
_cell.length_b   1.000
_cell.length_c   1.000
_cell.angle_alpha   90.00
_cell.angle_beta   90.00
_cell.angle_gamma   90.00
#
_symmetry.space_group_name_H-M   'P 1'
#
loop_
_entity.id
_entity.type
_entity.pdbx_description
1 polymer ?
#
loop_
_entity_poly.entity_id
_entity_poly.type
_entity_poly.pdbx_seq_one_letter_code
_entity_poly.pdbx_strand_id
1 'polypeptide(L)'
;MRVFFEASYSEFPSLRDERRGDAARRAVQFIAGTGAVIPSVVGLSEAACAALIKACAYAITAQNLEVLAGTDNIALDRLAKADHNIYDHALDNLDTYFQSNHESQGTRWTIESSAMFIEVLQDVARLKKADFGRLITGASPDCRIDNLGDAPEGAWPALVGTGRIPPTFANVSAYVERAGGIDEWLAALLSSAREVVDANGDELDARRDLATTIVNAREQLQNPALRAQIAGSLQPGALQAQSIAPEPGELIALLIERELLNDDEETFDSRLMVDWGTLEHAITRSSNYAELVGPRTLQATYIAELMQSSKVADDIKKVVLEAMDEFADGVPKAGYQAMAAYALRSGMGLRADQIDSLCRGGAHQTTVAGLLAAAGEEVSLDDLRRILRNMGGDYATIADKGNRQAQLADTQAHRAILRRLQDGKIVSTIKADDRKSTLRVHMKR
;
A
#
# COMPACT_ATOMS: atom_id res chain seq x y z
N MET A 1 -5.16 -43.92 -46.30
CA MET A 1 -5.90 -44.96 -45.55
C MET A 1 -6.69 -44.34 -44.40
N ARG A 2 -6.07 -43.54 -43.52
CA ARG A 2 -6.74 -42.74 -42.48
C ARG A 2 -8.01 -41.99 -42.93
N VAL A 3 -7.90 -41.08 -43.90
CA VAL A 3 -9.02 -40.25 -44.42
C VAL A 3 -10.21 -41.09 -44.92
N PHE A 4 -9.95 -42.26 -45.50
CA PHE A 4 -11.01 -43.16 -45.98
C PHE A 4 -11.84 -43.72 -44.83
N PHE A 5 -11.19 -44.11 -43.72
CA PHE A 5 -11.88 -44.62 -42.54
C PHE A 5 -12.67 -43.54 -41.83
N GLU A 6 -12.09 -42.35 -41.66
CA GLU A 6 -12.77 -41.21 -41.03
C GLU A 6 -14.02 -40.77 -41.83
N ALA A 7 -14.02 -40.94 -43.16
CA ALA A 7 -15.15 -40.60 -44.02
C ALA A 7 -16.22 -41.70 -44.15
N SER A 8 -15.85 -42.99 -44.01
CA SER A 8 -16.71 -44.13 -44.40
C SER A 8 -17.11 -45.04 -43.23
N TYR A 9 -16.70 -44.73 -42.00
CA TYR A 9 -16.93 -45.60 -40.83
C TYR A 9 -18.41 -45.91 -40.55
N SER A 10 -19.30 -44.95 -40.85
CA SER A 10 -20.75 -45.06 -40.61
C SER A 10 -21.43 -46.12 -41.49
N GLU A 11 -20.75 -46.54 -42.57
CA GLU A 11 -21.20 -47.57 -43.50
C GLU A 11 -20.81 -48.99 -43.06
N PHE A 12 -19.93 -49.16 -42.06
CA PHE A 12 -19.48 -50.48 -41.61
C PHE A 12 -20.49 -51.14 -40.65
N PRO A 13 -21.18 -52.24 -41.06
CA PRO A 13 -22.14 -52.91 -40.19
C PRO A 13 -21.51 -53.49 -38.92
N SER A 14 -20.21 -53.81 -38.98
CA SER A 14 -19.43 -54.31 -37.83
C SER A 14 -19.35 -53.33 -36.67
N LEU A 15 -19.55 -52.02 -36.89
CA LEU A 15 -19.50 -51.00 -35.83
C LEU A 15 -20.88 -50.63 -35.26
N ARG A 16 -21.98 -51.10 -35.88
CA ARG A 16 -23.36 -50.68 -35.53
C ARG A 16 -24.25 -51.85 -35.11
N ASP A 17 -23.96 -53.06 -35.56
CA ASP A 17 -24.73 -54.25 -35.21
C ASP A 17 -24.31 -54.79 -33.83
N GLU A 18 -25.19 -54.65 -32.84
CA GLU A 18 -24.99 -55.15 -31.46
C GLU A 18 -24.66 -56.65 -31.41
N ARG A 19 -25.12 -57.43 -32.40
CA ARG A 19 -24.89 -58.87 -32.44
C ARG A 19 -23.46 -59.25 -32.83
N ARG A 20 -22.62 -58.25 -33.17
CA ARG A 20 -21.28 -58.45 -33.75
C ARG A 20 -20.14 -57.91 -32.89
N GLY A 21 -20.23 -58.04 -31.56
CA GLY A 21 -19.25 -57.47 -30.63
C GLY A 21 -17.77 -57.83 -30.90
N ASP A 22 -17.47 -59.07 -31.31
CA ASP A 22 -16.09 -59.45 -31.69
C ASP A 22 -15.61 -58.79 -32.99
N ALA A 23 -16.51 -58.59 -33.95
CA ALA A 23 -16.19 -57.90 -35.20
C ALA A 23 -16.01 -56.40 -34.99
N ALA A 24 -16.81 -55.80 -34.09
CA ALA A 24 -16.65 -54.41 -33.66
C ALA A 24 -15.26 -54.16 -33.07
N ARG A 25 -14.84 -54.99 -32.11
CA ARG A 25 -13.51 -54.91 -31.48
C ARG A 25 -12.36 -55.00 -32.49
N ARG A 26 -12.42 -55.95 -33.42
CA ARG A 26 -11.39 -56.09 -34.48
C ARG A 26 -11.37 -54.91 -35.44
N ALA A 27 -12.55 -54.40 -35.82
CA ALA A 27 -12.66 -53.24 -36.70
C ALA A 27 -12.06 -51.99 -36.04
N VAL A 28 -12.37 -51.73 -34.77
CA VAL A 28 -11.79 -50.61 -34.01
C VAL A 28 -10.28 -50.76 -33.85
N GLN A 29 -9.80 -51.95 -33.51
CA GLN A 29 -8.35 -52.20 -33.41
C GLN A 29 -7.63 -51.92 -34.73
N PHE A 30 -8.23 -52.29 -35.86
CA PHE A 30 -7.69 -51.99 -37.18
C PHE A 30 -7.67 -50.48 -37.46
N ILE A 31 -8.78 -49.77 -37.19
CA ILE A 31 -8.90 -48.32 -37.37
C ILE A 31 -7.86 -47.59 -36.53
N ALA A 32 -7.75 -47.91 -35.24
CA ALA A 32 -6.77 -47.36 -34.32
C ALA A 32 -5.33 -47.63 -34.81
N GLY A 33 -5.05 -48.83 -35.31
CA GLY A 33 -3.75 -49.20 -35.89
C GLY A 33 -3.36 -48.38 -37.13
N THR A 34 -4.32 -47.71 -37.80
CA THR A 34 -4.03 -46.77 -38.90
C THR A 34 -3.81 -45.33 -38.44
N GLY A 35 -3.99 -45.04 -37.14
CA GLY A 35 -3.97 -43.67 -36.60
C GLY A 35 -5.20 -42.84 -36.97
N ALA A 36 -6.30 -43.49 -37.39
CA ALA A 36 -7.57 -42.82 -37.67
C ALA A 36 -8.39 -42.65 -36.39
N VAL A 37 -9.15 -41.55 -36.31
CA VAL A 37 -10.09 -41.29 -35.22
C VAL A 37 -11.51 -41.23 -35.75
N ILE A 38 -12.48 -41.82 -35.03
CA ILE A 38 -13.89 -41.77 -35.41
C ILE A 38 -14.46 -40.37 -35.14
N PRO A 39 -14.99 -39.65 -36.15
CA PRO A 39 -15.56 -38.33 -35.96
C PRO A 39 -16.83 -38.28 -35.11
N SER A 40 -17.72 -39.26 -35.22
CA SER A 40 -18.94 -39.35 -34.40
C SER A 40 -19.21 -40.79 -33.95
N VAL A 41 -19.50 -40.99 -32.67
CA VAL A 41 -19.84 -42.31 -32.11
C VAL A 41 -21.35 -42.58 -32.07
N VAL A 42 -22.16 -41.64 -32.54
CA VAL A 42 -23.63 -41.74 -32.48
C VAL A 42 -24.12 -42.92 -33.33
N GLY A 43 -24.90 -43.81 -32.71
CA GLY A 43 -25.50 -44.96 -33.39
C GLY A 43 -24.52 -46.10 -33.68
N LEU A 44 -23.34 -46.09 -33.05
CA LEU A 44 -22.46 -47.25 -32.94
C LEU A 44 -22.95 -48.20 -31.84
N SER A 45 -22.54 -49.46 -31.90
CA SER A 45 -22.90 -50.45 -30.89
C SER A 45 -22.10 -50.26 -29.59
N GLU A 46 -22.65 -50.73 -28.47
CA GLU A 46 -21.97 -50.65 -27.15
C GLU A 46 -20.57 -51.30 -27.20
N ALA A 47 -20.46 -52.43 -27.89
CA ALA A 47 -19.19 -53.12 -28.08
C ALA A 47 -18.16 -52.33 -28.91
N ALA A 48 -18.62 -51.51 -29.86
CA ALA A 48 -17.76 -50.61 -30.63
C ALA A 48 -17.32 -49.42 -29.77
N CYS A 49 -18.24 -48.79 -29.03
CA CYS A 49 -17.93 -47.70 -28.10
C CYS A 49 -16.90 -48.12 -27.04
N ALA A 50 -17.10 -49.28 -26.41
CA ALA A 50 -16.14 -49.81 -25.42
C ALA A 50 -14.75 -50.09 -26.02
N ALA A 51 -14.67 -50.49 -27.29
CA ALA A 51 -13.40 -50.67 -27.98
C ALA A 51 -12.73 -49.34 -28.35
N LEU A 52 -13.51 -48.32 -28.73
CA LEU A 52 -13.03 -46.99 -29.07
C LEU A 52 -12.47 -46.27 -27.85
N ILE A 53 -13.14 -46.39 -26.69
CA ILE A 53 -12.67 -45.89 -25.40
C ILE A 53 -11.28 -46.44 -25.09
N LYS A 54 -11.10 -47.77 -25.15
CA LYS A 54 -9.81 -48.43 -24.86
C LYS A 54 -8.69 -48.07 -25.83
N ALA A 55 -9.03 -47.73 -27.07
CA ALA A 55 -8.07 -47.41 -28.12
C ALA A 55 -7.84 -45.89 -28.28
N CYS A 56 -8.56 -45.05 -27.53
CA CYS A 56 -8.60 -43.60 -27.70
C CYS A 56 -8.83 -43.15 -29.16
N ALA A 57 -9.58 -43.94 -29.93
CA ALA A 57 -9.68 -43.82 -31.39
C ALA A 57 -10.93 -43.04 -31.83
N TYR A 58 -11.27 -41.97 -31.12
CA TYR A 58 -12.43 -41.11 -31.40
C TYR A 58 -12.05 -39.63 -31.25
N ALA A 59 -12.73 -38.77 -32.01
CA ALA A 59 -12.58 -37.33 -31.90
C ALA A 59 -13.22 -36.81 -30.62
N ILE A 60 -12.53 -35.89 -29.94
CA ILE A 60 -13.07 -35.20 -28.76
C ILE A 60 -14.03 -34.13 -29.25
N THR A 61 -15.32 -34.40 -29.08
CA THR A 61 -16.44 -33.50 -29.34
C THR A 61 -17.43 -33.64 -28.18
N ALA A 62 -18.25 -32.60 -27.92
CA ALA A 62 -19.25 -32.65 -26.86
C ALA A 62 -20.14 -33.90 -26.99
N GLN A 63 -20.72 -34.09 -28.17
CA GLN A 63 -21.61 -35.22 -28.46
C GLN A 63 -20.94 -36.60 -28.27
N ASN A 64 -19.67 -36.73 -28.65
CA ASN A 64 -18.98 -38.02 -28.47
C ASN A 64 -18.71 -38.31 -27.00
N LEU A 65 -18.24 -37.33 -26.24
CA LEU A 65 -18.00 -37.48 -24.81
C LEU A 65 -19.31 -37.78 -24.07
N GLU A 66 -20.39 -37.10 -24.41
CA GLU A 66 -21.72 -37.31 -23.80
C GLU A 66 -22.24 -38.74 -24.04
N VAL A 67 -22.12 -39.24 -25.27
CA VAL A 67 -22.53 -40.60 -25.64
C VAL A 67 -21.65 -41.65 -24.96
N LEU A 68 -20.33 -41.48 -24.97
CA LEU A 68 -19.40 -42.47 -24.41
C LEU A 68 -19.45 -42.52 -22.87
N ALA A 69 -19.62 -41.37 -22.22
CA ALA A 69 -19.73 -41.29 -20.77
C ALA A 69 -21.15 -41.57 -20.25
N GLY A 70 -22.16 -41.57 -21.12
CA GLY A 70 -23.56 -41.81 -20.76
C GLY A 70 -24.17 -40.68 -19.92
N THR A 71 -23.69 -39.45 -20.09
CA THR A 71 -24.07 -38.25 -19.32
C THR A 71 -24.07 -37.03 -20.24
N ASP A 72 -24.94 -36.05 -20.01
CA ASP A 72 -24.95 -34.76 -20.71
C ASP A 72 -23.93 -33.76 -20.13
N ASN A 73 -23.39 -34.06 -18.95
CA ASN A 73 -22.37 -33.29 -18.27
C ASN A 73 -21.00 -33.98 -18.42
N ILE A 74 -20.11 -33.36 -19.19
CA ILE A 74 -18.77 -33.83 -19.54
C ILE A 74 -17.66 -33.13 -18.76
N ALA A 75 -17.96 -32.54 -17.59
CA ALA A 75 -16.93 -32.03 -16.70
C ALA A 75 -15.88 -33.11 -16.39
N LEU A 76 -14.62 -32.72 -16.20
CA LEU A 76 -13.49 -33.64 -16.07
C LEU A 76 -13.66 -34.63 -14.92
N ASP A 77 -14.20 -34.19 -13.79
CA ASP A 77 -14.52 -35.04 -12.64
C ASP A 77 -15.67 -36.03 -12.92
N ARG A 78 -16.61 -35.65 -13.80
CA ARG A 78 -17.67 -36.55 -14.27
C ARG A 78 -17.14 -37.59 -15.24
N LEU A 79 -16.26 -37.20 -16.17
CA LEU A 79 -15.58 -38.13 -17.07
C LEU A 79 -14.71 -39.12 -16.30
N ALA A 80 -13.95 -38.66 -15.30
CA ALA A 80 -13.14 -39.51 -14.43
C ALA A 80 -13.99 -40.56 -13.70
N LYS A 81 -15.20 -40.18 -13.25
CA LYS A 81 -16.14 -41.10 -12.62
C LYS A 81 -16.78 -42.09 -13.60
N ALA A 82 -16.96 -41.69 -14.86
CA ALA A 82 -17.59 -42.51 -15.89
C ALA A 82 -16.64 -43.58 -16.44
N ASP A 83 -15.48 -43.18 -16.97
CA ASP A 83 -14.44 -44.09 -17.46
C ASP A 83 -13.08 -43.36 -17.52
N HIS A 84 -12.06 -43.96 -16.91
CA HIS A 84 -10.74 -43.35 -16.81
C HIS A 84 -10.06 -43.15 -18.19
N ASN A 85 -10.31 -44.01 -19.19
CA ASN A 85 -9.73 -43.81 -20.52
C ASN A 85 -10.38 -42.62 -21.26
N ILE A 86 -11.66 -42.32 -20.99
CA ILE A 86 -12.30 -41.12 -21.54
C ILE A 86 -11.68 -39.87 -20.90
N TYR A 87 -11.49 -39.92 -19.59
CA TYR A 87 -10.82 -38.87 -18.84
C TYR A 87 -9.38 -38.62 -19.31
N ASP A 88 -8.56 -39.67 -19.38
CA ASP A 88 -7.16 -39.58 -19.83
C ASP A 88 -7.07 -39.03 -21.26
N HIS A 89 -7.95 -39.48 -22.17
CA HIS A 89 -7.98 -38.97 -23.54
C HIS A 89 -8.35 -37.48 -23.59
N ALA A 90 -9.28 -37.04 -22.74
CA ALA A 90 -9.63 -35.62 -22.61
C ALA A 90 -8.46 -34.79 -22.06
N LEU A 91 -7.74 -35.32 -21.06
CA LEU A 91 -6.54 -34.69 -20.50
C LEU A 91 -5.41 -34.55 -21.53
N ASP A 92 -5.11 -35.62 -22.28
CA ASP A 92 -4.07 -35.63 -23.31
C ASP A 92 -4.34 -34.63 -24.46
N ASN A 93 -5.59 -34.17 -24.60
CA ASN A 93 -6.07 -33.27 -25.64
C ASN A 93 -6.83 -32.07 -25.06
N LEU A 94 -6.32 -31.50 -23.97
CA LEU A 94 -6.99 -30.50 -23.14
C LEU A 94 -7.58 -29.30 -23.93
N ASP A 95 -6.87 -28.80 -24.94
CA ASP A 95 -7.35 -27.70 -25.80
C ASP A 95 -8.64 -28.06 -26.55
N THR A 96 -8.70 -29.26 -27.11
CA THR A 96 -9.88 -29.78 -27.83
C THR A 96 -11.01 -30.12 -26.86
N TYR A 97 -10.66 -30.64 -25.67
CA TYR A 97 -11.62 -30.83 -24.59
C TYR A 97 -12.28 -29.50 -24.20
N PHE A 98 -11.51 -28.44 -23.96
CA PHE A 98 -12.12 -27.16 -23.55
C PHE A 98 -13.05 -26.57 -24.62
N GLN A 99 -12.76 -26.78 -25.90
CA GLN A 99 -13.68 -26.40 -26.99
C GLN A 99 -14.98 -27.22 -26.90
N SER A 100 -14.86 -28.52 -26.71
CA SER A 100 -16.01 -29.42 -26.54
C SER A 100 -16.84 -29.08 -25.31
N ASN A 101 -16.19 -28.77 -24.18
CA ASN A 101 -16.85 -28.32 -22.95
C ASN A 101 -17.65 -27.04 -23.18
N HIS A 102 -17.14 -26.09 -23.98
CA HIS A 102 -17.85 -24.86 -24.31
C HIS A 102 -19.06 -25.09 -25.23
N GLU A 103 -18.99 -26.10 -26.11
CA GLU A 103 -20.07 -26.46 -27.04
C GLU A 103 -21.16 -27.33 -26.40
N SER A 104 -20.84 -28.04 -25.31
CA SER A 104 -21.81 -28.88 -24.59
C SER A 104 -22.89 -28.02 -23.94
N GLN A 105 -24.16 -28.39 -24.15
CA GLN A 105 -25.30 -27.70 -23.55
C GLN A 105 -25.57 -28.14 -22.11
N GLY A 106 -25.16 -29.35 -21.74
CA GLY A 106 -25.35 -29.91 -20.40
C GLY A 106 -24.20 -29.61 -19.43
N THR A 107 -23.06 -29.13 -19.93
CA THR A 107 -21.86 -28.92 -19.12
C THR A 107 -21.66 -27.45 -18.80
N ARG A 108 -21.73 -27.11 -17.51
CA ARG A 108 -21.53 -25.74 -17.04
C ARG A 108 -20.09 -25.45 -16.63
N TRP A 109 -19.39 -26.45 -16.12
CA TRP A 109 -18.09 -26.28 -15.48
C TRP A 109 -17.06 -27.27 -16.04
N THR A 110 -15.80 -26.87 -16.09
CA THR A 110 -14.69 -27.78 -16.44
C THR A 110 -14.46 -28.83 -15.35
N ILE A 111 -14.69 -28.46 -14.09
CA ILE A 111 -14.68 -29.30 -12.90
C ILE A 111 -15.89 -28.89 -12.05
N GLU A 112 -16.78 -29.82 -11.74
CA GLU A 112 -18.00 -29.54 -10.97
C GLU A 112 -17.83 -29.84 -9.48
N SER A 113 -17.21 -30.97 -9.15
CA SER A 113 -16.99 -31.41 -7.77
C SER A 113 -15.76 -30.77 -7.14
N SER A 114 -15.95 -30.06 -6.03
CA SER A 114 -14.85 -29.53 -5.21
C SER A 114 -13.94 -30.65 -4.67
N ALA A 115 -14.49 -31.83 -4.36
CA ALA A 115 -13.73 -32.96 -3.84
C ALA A 115 -12.71 -33.54 -4.85
N MET A 116 -12.98 -33.39 -6.15
CA MET A 116 -12.08 -33.86 -7.22
C MET A 116 -11.14 -32.77 -7.71
N PHE A 117 -11.25 -31.54 -7.18
CA PHE A 117 -10.56 -30.39 -7.74
C PHE A 117 -9.03 -30.55 -7.68
N ILE A 118 -8.49 -30.92 -6.52
CA ILE A 118 -7.05 -31.12 -6.33
C ILE A 118 -6.53 -32.27 -7.20
N GLU A 119 -7.24 -33.39 -7.25
CA GLU A 119 -6.86 -34.55 -8.06
C GLU A 119 -6.76 -34.19 -9.55
N VAL A 120 -7.76 -33.52 -10.10
CA VAL A 120 -7.73 -33.08 -11.50
C VAL A 120 -6.60 -32.09 -11.76
N LEU A 121 -6.31 -31.16 -10.83
CA LEU A 121 -5.16 -30.26 -10.98
C LEU A 121 -3.84 -31.04 -11.01
N GLN A 122 -3.69 -32.05 -10.15
CA GLN A 122 -2.49 -32.89 -10.11
C GLN A 122 -2.31 -33.71 -11.38
N ASP A 123 -3.39 -34.24 -11.95
CA ASP A 123 -3.32 -34.99 -13.20
C ASP A 123 -2.98 -34.07 -14.38
N VAL A 124 -3.59 -32.88 -14.44
CA VAL A 124 -3.24 -31.86 -15.45
C VAL A 124 -1.79 -31.40 -15.30
N ALA A 125 -1.25 -31.32 -14.09
CA ALA A 125 0.15 -30.95 -13.84
C ALA A 125 1.16 -31.94 -14.45
N ARG A 126 0.76 -33.21 -14.65
CA ARG A 126 1.61 -34.22 -15.29
C ARG A 126 1.73 -34.01 -16.80
N LEU A 127 0.86 -33.20 -17.38
CA LEU A 127 0.87 -32.86 -18.80
C LEU A 127 1.93 -31.78 -19.09
N LYS A 128 2.62 -31.92 -20.23
CA LYS A 128 3.67 -30.97 -20.65
C LYS A 128 3.17 -29.54 -20.93
N LYS A 129 1.85 -29.35 -21.07
CA LYS A 129 1.19 -28.09 -21.43
C LYS A 129 -0.08 -27.88 -20.58
N ALA A 130 0.07 -27.86 -19.26
CA ALA A 130 -1.02 -27.55 -18.36
C ALA A 130 -1.51 -26.09 -18.56
N ASP A 131 -2.78 -25.90 -18.93
CA ASP A 131 -3.46 -24.59 -18.91
C ASP A 131 -4.37 -24.48 -17.69
N PHE A 132 -3.74 -24.21 -16.54
CA PHE A 132 -4.45 -24.04 -15.27
C PHE A 132 -5.39 -22.83 -15.28
N GLY A 133 -5.06 -21.78 -16.04
CA GLY A 133 -5.87 -20.57 -16.11
C GLY A 133 -7.27 -20.86 -16.66
N ARG A 134 -7.33 -21.54 -17.82
CA ARG A 134 -8.61 -21.93 -18.43
C ARG A 134 -9.36 -22.98 -17.61
N LEU A 135 -8.62 -23.93 -17.04
CA LEU A 135 -9.18 -24.98 -16.20
C LEU A 135 -9.88 -24.42 -14.95
N ILE A 136 -9.19 -23.58 -14.17
CA ILE A 136 -9.69 -23.06 -12.89
C ILE A 136 -10.76 -22.00 -13.09
N THR A 137 -10.62 -21.15 -14.11
CA THR A 137 -11.65 -20.15 -14.45
C THR A 137 -12.96 -20.82 -14.84
N GLY A 138 -12.89 -21.95 -15.54
CA GLY A 138 -14.06 -22.74 -15.92
C GLY A 138 -14.62 -23.63 -14.81
N ALA A 139 -13.94 -23.78 -13.67
CA ALA A 139 -14.38 -24.68 -12.60
C ALA A 139 -15.52 -24.08 -11.77
N SER A 140 -16.33 -24.94 -11.13
CA SER A 140 -17.41 -24.53 -10.24
C SER A 140 -16.91 -23.52 -9.19
N PRO A 141 -17.68 -22.48 -8.82
CA PRO A 141 -17.36 -21.54 -7.73
C PRO A 141 -17.00 -22.21 -6.39
N ASP A 142 -17.51 -23.41 -6.16
CA ASP A 142 -17.27 -24.20 -4.95
C ASP A 142 -15.91 -24.94 -4.97
N CYS A 143 -15.24 -25.03 -6.12
CA CYS A 143 -13.88 -25.54 -6.24
C CYS A 143 -12.90 -24.55 -5.60
N ARG A 144 -12.63 -24.75 -4.31
CA ARG A 144 -11.69 -24.00 -3.49
C ARG A 144 -10.75 -24.98 -2.81
N ILE A 145 -9.55 -24.52 -2.47
CA ILE A 145 -8.57 -25.28 -1.70
C ILE A 145 -8.24 -24.52 -0.42
N ASP A 146 -8.08 -25.25 0.69
CA ASP A 146 -7.78 -24.65 1.98
C ASP A 146 -6.28 -24.35 2.11
N ASN A 147 -5.43 -25.28 1.66
CA ASN A 147 -3.98 -25.14 1.65
C ASN A 147 -3.45 -25.10 0.21
N LEU A 148 -2.77 -24.01 -0.12
CA LEU A 148 -2.17 -23.79 -1.43
C LEU A 148 -1.12 -24.87 -1.77
N GLY A 149 -0.43 -25.40 -0.75
CA GLY A 149 0.57 -26.45 -0.91
C GLY A 149 0.03 -27.80 -1.39
N ASP A 150 -1.28 -28.04 -1.31
CA ASP A 150 -1.90 -29.27 -1.81
C ASP A 150 -2.04 -29.27 -3.34
N ALA A 151 -1.96 -28.08 -3.95
CA ALA A 151 -2.09 -27.88 -5.39
C ALA A 151 -0.71 -27.79 -6.08
N PRO A 152 -0.62 -28.21 -7.35
CA PRO A 152 0.60 -28.05 -8.12
C PRO A 152 0.97 -26.58 -8.24
N GLU A 153 2.25 -26.29 -8.00
CA GLU A 153 2.84 -24.95 -8.05
C GLU A 153 2.49 -24.13 -9.31
N GLY A 154 2.41 -24.77 -10.48
CA GLY A 154 2.02 -24.12 -11.73
C GLY A 154 0.59 -23.56 -11.72
N ALA A 155 -0.28 -24.06 -10.85
CA ALA A 155 -1.67 -23.62 -10.71
C ALA A 155 -1.82 -22.42 -9.77
N TRP A 156 -0.80 -22.11 -8.95
CA TRP A 156 -0.93 -21.13 -7.87
C TRP A 156 -1.38 -19.74 -8.34
N PRO A 157 -0.82 -19.14 -9.42
CA PRO A 157 -1.26 -17.82 -9.87
C PRO A 157 -2.75 -17.80 -10.26
N ALA A 158 -3.22 -18.86 -10.91
CA ALA A 158 -4.63 -18.97 -11.29
C ALA A 158 -5.54 -19.19 -10.07
N LEU A 159 -5.11 -19.99 -9.08
CA LEU A 159 -5.85 -20.21 -7.83
C LEU A 159 -5.98 -18.93 -7.01
N VAL A 160 -4.89 -18.17 -6.87
CA VAL A 160 -4.86 -16.88 -6.18
C VAL A 160 -5.69 -15.83 -6.95
N GLY A 161 -5.41 -15.67 -8.24
CA GLY A 161 -6.05 -14.64 -9.07
C GLY A 161 -7.56 -14.83 -9.26
N THR A 162 -8.06 -16.07 -9.12
CA THR A 162 -9.50 -16.36 -9.15
C THR A 162 -10.12 -16.53 -7.76
N GLY A 163 -9.37 -16.25 -6.68
CA GLY A 163 -9.88 -16.26 -5.30
C GLY A 163 -10.29 -17.63 -4.78
N ARG A 164 -9.64 -18.70 -5.25
CA ARG A 164 -9.94 -20.10 -4.88
C ARG A 164 -9.23 -20.57 -3.63
N ILE A 165 -8.52 -19.68 -2.96
CA ILE A 165 -7.88 -19.95 -1.69
C ILE A 165 -8.36 -18.95 -0.63
N PRO A 166 -8.46 -19.34 0.64
CA PRO A 166 -8.58 -18.38 1.72
C PRO A 166 -7.24 -17.62 1.89
N PRO A 167 -7.27 -16.33 2.26
CA PRO A 167 -6.09 -15.52 2.52
C PRO A 167 -5.52 -15.84 3.92
N THR A 168 -5.19 -17.11 4.19
CA THR A 168 -4.56 -17.52 5.44
C THR A 168 -3.08 -17.14 5.44
N PHE A 169 -2.47 -17.01 6.62
CA PHE A 169 -1.03 -16.75 6.74
C PHE A 169 -0.20 -17.76 5.94
N ALA A 170 -0.48 -19.06 6.12
CA ALA A 170 0.22 -20.13 5.42
C ALA A 170 0.16 -19.98 3.89
N ASN A 171 -1.03 -19.69 3.34
CA ASN A 171 -1.23 -19.55 1.91
C ASN A 171 -0.54 -18.31 1.33
N VAL A 172 -0.68 -17.17 2.02
CA VAL A 172 -0.08 -15.91 1.58
C VAL A 172 1.44 -16.00 1.67
N SER A 173 1.99 -16.50 2.77
CA SER A 173 3.44 -16.68 2.95
C SER A 173 4.03 -17.61 1.90
N ALA A 174 3.42 -18.78 1.66
CA ALA A 174 3.88 -19.71 0.64
C ALA A 174 3.88 -19.07 -0.75
N TYR A 175 2.81 -18.34 -1.11
CA TYR A 175 2.74 -17.68 -2.39
C TYR A 175 3.80 -16.58 -2.54
N VAL A 176 3.99 -15.75 -1.51
CA VAL A 176 5.00 -14.68 -1.51
C VAL A 176 6.41 -15.26 -1.66
N GLU A 177 6.72 -16.35 -0.95
CA GLU A 177 8.01 -17.03 -1.05
C GLU A 177 8.28 -17.53 -2.49
N ARG A 178 7.27 -18.14 -3.12
CA ARG A 178 7.35 -18.60 -4.51
C ARG A 178 7.51 -17.44 -5.50
N ALA A 179 6.67 -16.42 -5.38
CA ALA A 179 6.59 -15.32 -6.33
C ALA A 179 7.74 -14.32 -6.16
N GLY A 180 8.42 -14.32 -5.00
CA GLY A 180 9.45 -13.36 -4.64
C GLY A 180 8.88 -12.00 -4.19
N GLY A 181 7.58 -11.93 -3.85
CA GLY A 181 6.91 -10.69 -3.47
C GLY A 181 5.39 -10.75 -3.69
N ILE A 182 4.77 -9.57 -3.67
CA ILE A 182 3.34 -9.40 -3.96
C ILE A 182 3.18 -9.02 -5.44
N ASP A 183 2.53 -9.88 -6.20
CA ASP A 183 2.16 -9.64 -7.61
C ASP A 183 0.70 -9.16 -7.74
N GLU A 184 0.23 -8.96 -8.97
CA GLU A 184 -1.13 -8.48 -9.24
C GLU A 184 -2.22 -9.46 -8.76
N TRP A 185 -1.94 -10.77 -8.80
CA TRP A 185 -2.89 -11.80 -8.40
C TRP A 185 -3.09 -11.79 -6.89
N LEU A 186 -1.99 -11.80 -6.13
CA LEU A 186 -2.05 -11.75 -4.68
C LEU A 186 -2.58 -10.40 -4.20
N ALA A 187 -2.22 -9.30 -4.86
CA ALA A 187 -2.78 -7.99 -4.53
C ALA A 187 -4.29 -7.93 -4.73
N ALA A 188 -4.83 -8.56 -5.78
CA ALA A 188 -6.28 -8.65 -5.99
C ALA A 188 -6.98 -9.47 -4.88
N LEU A 189 -6.40 -10.62 -4.50
CA LEU A 189 -6.89 -11.43 -3.38
C LEU A 189 -6.92 -10.63 -2.07
N LEU A 190 -5.80 -9.99 -1.72
CA LEU A 190 -5.66 -9.21 -0.49
C LEU A 190 -6.54 -7.95 -0.49
N SER A 191 -6.73 -7.32 -1.64
CA SER A 191 -7.63 -6.16 -1.77
C SER A 191 -9.10 -6.53 -1.57
N SER A 192 -9.50 -7.72 -2.01
CA SER A 192 -10.84 -8.25 -1.79
C SER A 192 -11.05 -8.67 -0.33
N ALA A 193 -10.10 -9.38 0.25
CA ALA A 193 -10.18 -9.90 1.61
C ALA A 193 -9.99 -8.83 2.70
N ARG A 194 -9.08 -7.88 2.46
CA ARG A 194 -8.66 -6.80 3.39
C ARG A 194 -7.96 -7.26 4.68
N GLU A 195 -7.75 -8.56 4.85
CA GLU A 195 -7.03 -9.14 5.98
C GLU A 195 -6.40 -10.47 5.59
N VAL A 196 -5.37 -10.86 6.35
CA VAL A 196 -4.80 -12.20 6.36
C VAL A 196 -5.24 -12.88 7.65
N VAL A 197 -5.85 -14.06 7.53
CA VAL A 197 -6.41 -14.80 8.67
C VAL A 197 -5.45 -15.89 9.16
N ASP A 198 -5.75 -16.45 10.33
CA ASP A 198 -5.03 -17.59 10.93
C ASP A 198 -3.53 -17.37 11.19
N ALA A 199 -3.09 -16.11 11.36
CA ALA A 199 -1.68 -15.79 11.64
C ALA A 199 -1.24 -16.00 13.11
N ASN A 200 -2.18 -16.13 14.05
CA ASN A 200 -1.88 -16.07 15.49
C ASN A 200 -1.02 -17.25 16.00
N GLY A 201 -0.99 -18.37 15.27
CA GLY A 201 -0.20 -19.54 15.61
C GLY A 201 1.26 -19.46 15.16
N ASP A 202 1.60 -18.49 14.32
CA ASP A 202 2.89 -18.42 13.62
C ASP A 202 3.94 -17.60 14.36
N GLU A 203 5.20 -17.87 14.02
CA GLU A 203 6.36 -17.18 14.56
C GLU A 203 6.28 -15.68 14.30
N LEU A 204 6.61 -14.89 15.33
CA LEU A 204 6.50 -13.44 15.29
C LEU A 204 7.36 -12.83 14.16
N ASP A 205 8.54 -13.39 13.94
CA ASP A 205 9.46 -12.90 12.90
C ASP A 205 8.92 -13.19 11.48
N ALA A 206 8.34 -14.38 11.24
CA ALA A 206 7.68 -14.68 9.98
C ALA A 206 6.49 -13.74 9.71
N ARG A 207 5.71 -13.40 10.75
CA ARG A 207 4.64 -12.41 10.65
C ARG A 207 5.14 -11.00 10.34
N ARG A 208 6.26 -10.59 10.94
CA ARG A 208 6.91 -9.30 10.66
C ARG A 208 7.44 -9.21 9.24
N ASP A 209 8.05 -10.28 8.73
CA ASP A 209 8.59 -10.33 7.37
C ASP A 209 7.46 -10.19 6.34
N LEU A 210 6.36 -10.93 6.53
CA LEU A 210 5.20 -10.80 5.65
C LEU A 210 4.55 -9.41 5.77
N ALA A 211 4.37 -8.89 7.00
CA ALA A 211 3.81 -7.56 7.21
C ALA A 211 4.67 -6.47 6.54
N THR A 212 5.99 -6.55 6.66
CA THR A 212 6.94 -5.65 5.99
C THR A 212 6.81 -5.73 4.48
N THR A 213 6.69 -6.94 3.93
CA THR A 213 6.47 -7.17 2.50
C THR A 213 5.18 -6.50 2.02
N ILE A 214 4.09 -6.65 2.76
CA ILE A 214 2.79 -6.02 2.47
C ILE A 214 2.85 -4.50 2.55
N VAL A 215 3.48 -3.97 3.60
CA VAL A 215 3.67 -2.52 3.78
C VAL A 215 4.47 -1.93 2.64
N ASN A 216 5.47 -2.64 2.10
CA ASN A 216 6.33 -2.12 1.04
C ASN A 216 5.78 -2.34 -0.39
N ALA A 217 4.67 -3.08 -0.55
CA ALA A 217 4.10 -3.42 -1.86
C ALA A 217 3.29 -2.28 -2.52
N ARG A 218 3.86 -1.07 -2.58
CA ARG A 218 3.20 0.13 -3.13
C ARG A 218 2.77 -0.02 -4.58
N GLU A 219 3.53 -0.74 -5.40
CA GLU A 219 3.27 -0.88 -6.84
C GLU A 219 1.95 -1.62 -7.10
N GLN A 220 1.73 -2.72 -6.39
CA GLN A 220 0.54 -3.56 -6.54
C GLN A 220 -0.59 -3.15 -5.58
N LEU A 221 -0.28 -2.71 -4.36
CA LEU A 221 -1.22 -2.23 -3.36
C LEU A 221 -1.06 -0.72 -3.12
N GLN A 222 -1.59 0.08 -4.04
CA GLN A 222 -1.40 1.54 -4.02
C GLN A 222 -2.00 2.25 -2.79
N ASN A 223 -3.04 1.68 -2.17
CA ASN A 223 -3.70 2.28 -1.01
C ASN A 223 -2.90 2.01 0.29
N PRO A 224 -2.28 3.04 0.91
CA PRO A 224 -1.48 2.86 2.13
C PRO A 224 -2.32 2.41 3.34
N ALA A 225 -3.57 2.87 3.45
CA ALA A 225 -4.47 2.44 4.53
C ALA A 225 -4.82 0.95 4.43
N LEU A 226 -5.00 0.45 3.20
CA LEU A 226 -5.20 -0.98 2.96
C LEU A 226 -3.95 -1.79 3.33
N ARG A 227 -2.75 -1.34 2.91
CA ARG A 227 -1.49 -2.00 3.28
C ARG A 227 -1.30 -2.06 4.79
N ALA A 228 -1.49 -0.94 5.50
CA ALA A 228 -1.40 -0.88 6.95
C ALA A 228 -2.46 -1.74 7.66
N GLN A 229 -3.69 -1.80 7.12
CA GLN A 229 -4.75 -2.66 7.64
C GLN A 229 -4.38 -4.14 7.51
N ILE A 230 -3.97 -4.60 6.33
CA ILE A 230 -3.62 -6.01 6.09
C ILE A 230 -2.41 -6.37 6.95
N ALA A 231 -1.37 -5.53 6.99
CA ALA A 231 -0.20 -5.75 7.84
C ALA A 231 -0.60 -5.85 9.33
N GLY A 232 -1.54 -5.03 9.79
CA GLY A 232 -2.08 -5.08 11.15
C GLY A 232 -2.83 -6.38 11.46
N SER A 233 -3.53 -6.97 10.49
CA SER A 233 -4.26 -8.23 10.68
C SER A 233 -3.34 -9.42 11.04
N LEU A 234 -2.06 -9.32 10.67
CA LEU A 234 -1.04 -10.32 11.03
C LEU A 234 -0.63 -10.25 12.51
N GLN A 235 -0.92 -9.14 13.21
CA GLN A 235 -0.42 -8.87 14.56
C GLN A 235 1.12 -9.07 14.69
N PRO A 236 1.94 -8.41 13.85
CA PRO A 236 3.39 -8.62 13.81
C PRO A 236 4.14 -7.97 15.00
N GLY A 237 3.43 -7.21 15.85
CA GLY A 237 4.05 -6.25 16.76
C GLY A 237 4.74 -5.13 15.98
N ALA A 238 5.69 -4.45 16.62
CA ALA A 238 6.45 -3.39 15.97
C ALA A 238 7.32 -3.92 14.83
N LEU A 239 7.22 -3.27 13.68
CA LEU A 239 8.09 -3.41 12.52
C LEU A 239 9.34 -2.55 12.69
N GLN A 240 10.42 -2.92 12.00
CA GLN A 240 11.64 -2.13 12.00
C GLN A 240 11.50 -0.95 11.04
N ALA A 241 11.66 0.28 11.53
CA ALA A 241 11.57 1.49 10.72
C ALA A 241 12.52 1.43 9.50
N GLN A 242 13.72 0.85 9.66
CA GLN A 242 14.73 0.72 8.61
C GLN A 242 14.29 -0.17 7.44
N SER A 243 13.38 -1.11 7.70
CA SER A 243 12.85 -2.04 6.69
C SER A 243 11.67 -1.47 5.90
N ILE A 244 11.13 -0.32 6.32
CA ILE A 244 10.03 0.35 5.61
C ILE A 244 10.58 1.17 4.44
N ALA A 245 10.03 0.96 3.25
CA ALA A 245 10.38 1.70 2.06
C ALA A 245 9.86 3.16 2.16
N PRO A 246 10.71 4.17 1.92
CA PRO A 246 10.27 5.56 1.95
C PRO A 246 9.23 5.86 0.87
N GLU A 247 8.13 6.50 1.26
CA GLU A 247 7.15 7.03 0.34
C GLU A 247 6.46 8.28 0.89
N PRO A 248 6.01 9.20 0.00
CA PRO A 248 5.26 10.36 0.43
C PRO A 248 3.83 9.97 0.83
N GLY A 249 3.30 10.65 1.84
CA GLY A 249 1.90 10.56 2.24
C GLY A 249 1.69 10.03 3.64
N GLU A 250 0.62 9.27 3.83
CA GLU A 250 0.07 8.96 5.16
C GLU A 250 0.50 7.60 5.72
N LEU A 251 1.28 6.80 4.99
CA LEU A 251 1.64 5.44 5.42
C LEU A 251 2.24 5.42 6.82
N ILE A 252 3.28 6.21 7.08
CA ILE A 252 3.97 6.19 8.38
C ILE A 252 3.01 6.55 9.51
N ALA A 253 2.16 7.54 9.30
CA ALA A 253 1.13 7.94 10.27
C ALA A 253 0.13 6.81 10.57
N LEU A 254 -0.27 6.06 9.53
CA LEU A 254 -1.18 4.91 9.66
C LEU A 254 -0.53 3.73 10.38
N LEU A 255 0.78 3.54 10.22
CA LEU A 255 1.56 2.52 10.92
C LEU A 255 1.73 2.87 12.41
N ILE A 256 2.01 4.13 12.74
CA ILE A 256 2.04 4.62 14.13
C ILE A 256 0.67 4.42 14.79
N GLU A 257 -0.42 4.83 14.12
CA GLU A 257 -1.79 4.68 14.63
C GLU A 257 -2.17 3.21 14.92
N ARG A 258 -1.56 2.26 14.22
CA ARG A 258 -1.79 0.80 14.39
C ARG A 258 -0.75 0.12 15.27
N GLU A 259 0.14 0.89 15.90
CA GLU A 259 1.24 0.36 16.72
C GLU A 259 2.17 -0.59 15.94
N LEU A 260 2.25 -0.43 14.62
CA LEU A 260 3.14 -1.18 13.72
C LEU A 260 4.50 -0.53 13.59
N LEU A 261 4.63 0.74 13.96
CA LEU A 261 5.91 1.40 14.16
C LEU A 261 5.94 1.97 15.59
N ASN A 262 7.12 1.89 16.21
CA ASN A 262 7.33 2.54 17.49
C ASN A 262 7.25 4.06 17.33
N ASP A 263 6.69 4.72 18.34
CA ASP A 263 6.63 6.18 18.41
C ASP A 263 7.96 6.73 18.98
N ASP A 264 9.05 6.57 18.22
CA ASP A 264 10.42 6.87 18.59
C ASP A 264 11.20 7.64 17.51
N GLU A 265 12.45 8.02 17.81
CA GLU A 265 13.29 8.79 16.88
C GLU A 265 13.50 8.08 15.53
N GLU A 266 13.55 6.74 15.49
CA GLU A 266 13.84 5.99 14.27
C GLU A 266 12.69 6.10 13.27
N THR A 267 11.44 6.14 13.75
CA THR A 267 10.26 6.36 12.91
C THR A 267 10.23 7.74 12.28
N PHE A 268 10.77 8.76 12.97
CA PHE A 268 10.83 10.14 12.50
C PHE A 268 12.12 10.49 11.74
N ASP A 269 12.94 9.49 11.41
CA ASP A 269 14.14 9.70 10.61
C ASP A 269 13.82 10.35 9.24
N SER A 270 14.70 11.26 8.82
CA SER A 270 14.59 12.00 7.56
C SER A 270 14.40 11.12 6.31
N ARG A 271 14.85 9.86 6.34
CA ARG A 271 14.63 8.90 5.25
C ARG A 271 13.15 8.56 5.07
N LEU A 272 12.38 8.44 6.15
CA LEU A 272 10.95 8.15 6.12
C LEU A 272 10.11 9.42 5.99
N MET A 273 10.59 10.53 6.56
CA MET A 273 9.96 11.84 6.49
C MET A 273 10.33 12.56 5.18
N VAL A 274 9.93 11.97 4.05
CA VAL A 274 10.38 12.37 2.69
C VAL A 274 9.92 13.78 2.28
N ASP A 275 8.82 14.25 2.84
CA ASP A 275 8.30 15.59 2.64
C ASP A 275 7.57 16.11 3.89
N TRP A 276 7.23 17.41 3.89
CA TRP A 276 6.47 18.02 4.98
C TRP A 276 5.11 17.35 5.19
N GLY A 277 4.41 16.95 4.12
CA GLY A 277 3.10 16.32 4.24
C GLY A 277 3.18 15.02 5.03
N THR A 278 4.18 14.21 4.75
CA THR A 278 4.47 12.94 5.43
C THR A 278 4.80 13.17 6.90
N LEU A 279 5.66 14.16 7.19
CA LEU A 279 5.99 14.54 8.56
C LEU A 279 4.77 15.08 9.31
N GLU A 280 3.97 15.98 8.71
CA GLU A 280 2.75 16.52 9.32
C GLU A 280 1.77 15.40 9.69
N HIS A 281 1.57 14.44 8.79
CA HIS A 281 0.73 13.28 9.05
C HIS A 281 1.26 12.44 10.23
N ALA A 282 2.56 12.12 10.25
CA ALA A 282 3.19 11.33 11.30
C ALA A 282 3.10 12.03 12.67
N ILE A 283 3.46 13.31 12.73
CA ILE A 283 3.37 14.14 13.95
C ILE A 283 1.94 14.16 14.49
N THR A 284 0.95 14.31 13.61
CA THR A 284 -0.47 14.40 14.03
C THR A 284 -1.00 13.09 14.62
N ARG A 285 -0.37 11.95 14.29
CA ARG A 285 -0.77 10.62 14.80
C ARG A 285 0.10 10.11 15.93
N SER A 286 1.24 10.74 16.16
CA SER A 286 2.12 10.43 17.28
C SER A 286 1.57 10.99 18.59
N SER A 287 1.67 10.15 19.62
CA SER A 287 1.36 10.51 21.00
C SER A 287 2.57 11.05 21.75
N ASN A 288 3.77 10.73 21.27
CA ASN A 288 5.04 11.01 21.93
C ASN A 288 5.90 12.08 21.25
N TYR A 289 5.46 12.65 20.11
CA TYR A 289 6.32 13.52 19.29
C TYR A 289 6.88 14.71 20.06
N ALA A 290 6.15 15.26 21.03
CA ALA A 290 6.61 16.36 21.87
C ALA A 290 7.93 16.04 22.61
N GLU A 291 8.15 14.79 23.03
CA GLU A 291 9.39 14.34 23.67
C GLU A 291 10.50 14.05 22.65
N LEU A 292 10.13 13.83 21.40
CA LEU A 292 11.03 13.50 20.30
C LEU A 292 11.52 14.71 19.53
N VAL A 293 10.97 15.92 19.77
CA VAL A 293 11.32 17.14 19.03
C VAL A 293 12.83 17.40 19.14
N GLY A 294 13.52 17.35 18.01
CA GLY A 294 14.92 17.71 17.93
C GLY A 294 15.43 17.69 16.49
N PRO A 295 16.68 18.10 16.23
CA PRO A 295 17.24 18.20 14.88
C PRO A 295 17.27 16.88 14.09
N ARG A 296 17.14 15.73 14.76
CA ARG A 296 17.09 14.39 14.15
C ARG A 296 15.71 14.01 13.60
N THR A 297 14.66 14.49 14.25
CA THR A 297 13.25 14.11 13.99
C THR A 297 12.46 15.25 13.34
N LEU A 298 13.00 16.48 13.35
CA LEU A 298 12.46 17.66 12.70
C LEU A 298 13.56 18.34 11.90
N GLN A 299 13.44 18.27 10.57
CA GLN A 299 14.35 18.98 9.68
C GLN A 299 14.14 20.50 9.83
N ALA A 300 15.22 21.26 10.02
CA ALA A 300 15.16 22.71 10.23
C ALA A 300 14.43 23.48 9.11
N THR A 301 14.42 22.93 7.90
CA THR A 301 13.69 23.47 6.74
C THR A 301 12.17 23.49 6.93
N TYR A 302 11.62 22.60 7.75
CA TYR A 302 10.18 22.44 7.97
C TYR A 302 9.62 23.23 9.15
N ILE A 303 10.46 23.99 9.86
CA ILE A 303 10.02 24.80 11.00
C ILE A 303 8.94 25.81 10.58
N ALA A 304 9.05 26.39 9.37
CA ALA A 304 8.07 27.36 8.91
C ALA A 304 6.67 26.73 8.77
N GLU A 305 6.62 25.57 8.13
CA GLU A 305 5.41 24.80 7.88
C GLU A 305 4.80 24.28 9.19
N LEU A 306 5.63 23.76 10.10
CA LEU A 306 5.21 23.29 11.42
C LEU A 306 4.52 24.39 12.24
N MET A 307 5.13 25.58 12.30
CA MET A 307 4.58 26.70 13.07
C MET A 307 3.30 27.29 12.44
N GLN A 308 3.08 27.04 11.15
CA GLN A 308 1.90 27.49 10.40
C GLN A 308 0.79 26.44 10.35
N SER A 309 1.11 25.17 10.58
CA SER A 309 0.13 24.09 10.51
C SER A 309 -0.96 24.26 11.57
N SER A 310 -2.21 24.12 11.13
CA SER A 310 -3.37 24.05 12.01
C SER A 310 -3.62 22.64 12.56
N LYS A 311 -2.94 21.62 12.02
CA LYS A 311 -3.07 20.22 12.44
C LYS A 311 -2.11 19.86 13.56
N VAL A 312 -0.89 20.44 13.53
CA VAL A 312 0.11 20.22 14.58
C VAL A 312 -0.34 20.89 15.87
N ALA A 313 -0.32 20.12 16.96
CA ALA A 313 -0.72 20.58 18.28
C ALA A 313 0.20 21.70 18.80
N ASP A 314 -0.39 22.61 19.59
CA ASP A 314 0.30 23.82 20.02
C ASP A 314 1.43 23.55 21.01
N ASP A 315 1.35 22.44 21.77
CA ASP A 315 2.40 21.95 22.68
C ASP A 315 3.70 21.64 21.94
N ILE A 316 3.64 20.93 20.82
CA ILE A 316 4.80 20.65 19.94
C ILE A 316 5.44 21.96 19.47
N LYS A 317 4.62 22.94 19.07
CA LYS A 317 5.12 24.26 18.65
C LYS A 317 5.79 25.02 19.81
N LYS A 318 5.39 24.77 21.06
CA LYS A 318 6.07 25.33 22.24
C LYS A 318 7.43 24.69 22.42
N VAL A 319 7.51 23.36 22.34
CA VAL A 319 8.77 22.64 22.46
C VAL A 319 9.77 23.10 21.40
N VAL A 320 9.34 23.29 20.15
CA VAL A 320 10.21 23.84 19.08
C VAL A 320 10.76 25.24 19.42
N LEU A 321 9.94 26.11 20.04
CA LEU A 321 10.40 27.44 20.46
C LEU A 321 11.36 27.39 21.66
N GLU A 322 11.14 26.46 22.58
CA GLU A 322 12.01 26.23 23.73
C GLU A 322 13.37 25.66 23.30
N ALA A 323 13.37 24.77 22.31
CA ALA A 323 14.55 24.13 21.71
C ALA A 323 15.13 24.89 20.50
N MET A 324 14.76 26.15 20.28
CA MET A 324 15.16 26.92 19.09
C MET A 324 16.67 26.95 18.86
N ASP A 325 17.47 27.00 19.93
CA ASP A 325 18.93 27.02 19.84
C ASP A 325 19.51 25.70 19.30
N GLU A 326 18.81 24.58 19.47
CA GLU A 326 19.22 23.27 18.94
C GLU A 326 19.07 23.21 17.41
N PHE A 327 18.11 23.97 16.87
CA PHE A 327 17.85 24.05 15.43
C PHE A 327 18.63 25.15 14.73
N ALA A 328 19.40 25.98 15.45
CA ALA A 328 19.96 27.23 14.95
C ALA A 328 20.68 27.11 13.59
N ASP A 329 21.31 25.95 13.35
CA ASP A 329 21.91 25.58 12.08
C ASP A 329 20.86 25.10 11.07
N GLY A 330 20.66 25.87 10.01
CA GLY A 330 19.86 25.46 8.85
C GLY A 330 18.41 25.94 8.83
N VAL A 331 17.92 26.63 9.88
CA VAL A 331 16.59 27.26 9.83
C VAL A 331 16.55 28.38 8.78
N PRO A 332 15.67 28.30 7.77
CA PRO A 332 15.50 29.40 6.82
C PRO A 332 14.88 30.63 7.49
N LYS A 333 15.06 31.80 6.89
CA LYS A 333 14.42 33.05 7.34
C LYS A 333 12.90 32.90 7.58
N ALA A 334 12.22 32.15 6.71
CA ALA A 334 10.79 31.87 6.84
C ALA A 334 10.45 31.14 8.16
N GLY A 335 11.34 30.26 8.65
CA GLY A 335 11.18 29.56 9.92
C GLY A 335 11.21 30.53 11.10
N TYR A 336 12.22 31.41 11.17
CA TYR A 336 12.28 32.46 12.20
C TYR A 336 11.09 33.42 12.16
N GLN A 337 10.62 33.77 10.96
CA GLN A 337 9.42 34.60 10.81
C GLN A 337 8.17 33.89 11.33
N ALA A 338 8.00 32.60 11.02
CA ALA A 338 6.86 31.81 11.45
C ALA A 338 6.87 31.58 12.98
N MET A 339 8.04 31.27 13.55
CA MET A 339 8.25 31.16 14.99
C MET A 339 7.86 32.45 15.73
N ALA A 340 8.39 33.60 15.27
CA ALA A 340 8.07 34.90 15.87
C ALA A 340 6.57 35.25 15.76
N ALA A 341 5.96 34.97 14.60
CA ALA A 341 4.54 35.23 14.37
C ALA A 341 3.64 34.33 15.22
N TYR A 342 4.01 33.06 15.41
CA TYR A 342 3.31 32.14 16.30
C TYR A 342 3.43 32.60 17.75
N ALA A 343 4.64 32.86 18.25
CA ALA A 343 4.86 33.28 19.64
C ALA A 343 4.07 34.55 20.00
N LEU A 344 4.06 35.54 19.10
CA LEU A 344 3.29 36.78 19.30
C LEU A 344 1.78 36.53 19.31
N ARG A 345 1.29 35.66 18.41
CA ARG A 345 -0.15 35.33 18.30
C ARG A 345 -0.65 34.48 19.47
N SER A 346 0.15 33.53 19.93
CA SER A 346 -0.19 32.65 21.06
C SER A 346 0.00 33.34 22.42
N GLY A 347 0.62 34.52 22.45
CA GLY A 347 0.93 35.22 23.70
C GLY A 347 1.98 34.51 24.54
N MET A 348 2.83 33.69 23.91
CA MET A 348 3.90 32.99 24.60
C MET A 348 4.99 33.97 25.04
N GLY A 349 5.32 33.94 26.33
CA GLY A 349 6.48 34.64 26.86
C GLY A 349 7.77 34.05 26.31
N LEU A 350 8.59 34.89 25.66
CA LEU A 350 9.92 34.51 25.18
C LEU A 350 10.98 35.24 26.00
N ARG A 351 12.07 34.53 26.29
CA ARG A 351 13.23 35.11 26.95
C ARG A 351 13.99 36.06 26.02
N ALA A 352 14.82 36.93 26.59
CA ALA A 352 15.59 37.92 25.83
C ALA A 352 16.57 37.31 24.81
N ASP A 353 17.19 36.17 25.14
CA ASP A 353 18.01 35.36 24.23
C ASP A 353 17.19 34.87 23.03
N GLN A 354 16.01 34.30 23.27
CA GLN A 354 15.15 33.80 22.21
C GLN A 354 14.67 34.92 21.27
N ILE A 355 14.26 36.07 21.82
CA ILE A 355 13.85 37.22 20.99
C ILE A 355 15.03 37.73 20.15
N ASP A 356 16.25 37.73 20.69
CA ASP A 356 17.45 38.10 19.93
C ASP A 356 17.76 37.09 18.81
N SER A 357 17.64 35.78 19.08
CA SER A 357 17.82 34.72 18.08
C SER A 357 16.82 34.88 16.92
N LEU A 358 15.54 35.13 17.22
CA LEU A 358 14.52 35.41 16.19
C LEU A 358 14.88 36.67 15.38
N CYS A 359 15.35 37.73 16.03
CA CYS A 359 15.76 38.96 15.35
C CYS A 359 16.93 38.71 14.39
N ARG A 360 17.97 38.00 14.82
CA ARG A 360 19.15 37.68 14.00
C ARG A 360 18.80 36.73 12.85
N GLY A 361 17.88 35.80 13.08
CA GLY A 361 17.34 34.89 12.07
C GLY A 361 16.46 35.57 11.02
N GLY A 362 16.18 36.87 11.15
CA GLY A 362 15.49 37.67 10.14
C GLY A 362 13.98 37.74 10.32
N ALA A 363 13.47 37.54 11.54
CA ALA A 363 12.08 37.84 11.89
C ALA A 363 11.73 39.30 11.56
N HIS A 364 10.45 39.57 11.24
CA HIS A 364 10.00 40.92 10.92
C HIS A 364 10.16 41.85 12.14
N GLN A 365 10.76 43.02 11.92
CA GLN A 365 11.04 44.00 12.98
C GLN A 365 9.77 44.41 13.77
N THR A 366 8.63 44.51 13.10
CA THR A 366 7.34 44.82 13.75
C THR A 366 6.89 43.69 14.69
N THR A 367 7.11 42.43 14.31
CA THR A 367 6.83 41.27 15.14
C THR A 367 7.77 41.22 16.34
N VAL A 368 9.07 41.46 16.13
CA VAL A 368 10.08 41.54 17.21
C VAL A 368 9.73 42.66 18.19
N ALA A 369 9.33 43.83 17.71
CA ALA A 369 8.84 44.91 18.56
C ALA A 369 7.58 44.51 19.36
N GLY A 370 6.67 43.75 18.75
CA GLY A 370 5.52 43.16 19.45
C GLY A 370 5.94 42.23 20.58
N LEU A 371 6.89 41.33 20.32
CA LEU A 371 7.42 40.38 21.32
C LEU A 371 8.12 41.11 22.48
N LEU A 372 8.97 42.10 22.19
CA LEU A 372 9.63 42.93 23.21
C LEU A 372 8.62 43.71 24.07
N ALA A 373 7.54 44.20 23.45
CA ALA A 373 6.48 44.88 24.17
C ALA A 373 5.68 43.92 25.07
N ALA A 374 5.41 42.70 24.58
CA ALA A 374 4.71 41.66 25.32
C ALA A 374 5.52 41.14 26.52
N ALA A 375 6.83 40.93 26.34
CA ALA A 375 7.73 40.48 27.40
C ALA A 375 7.91 41.53 28.52
N GLY A 376 7.70 42.82 28.21
CA GLY A 376 7.69 43.88 29.22
C GLY A 376 8.96 43.87 30.08
N GLU A 377 8.79 43.89 31.40
CA GLU A 377 9.91 43.93 32.36
C GLU A 377 10.70 42.62 32.48
N GLU A 378 10.24 41.51 31.89
CA GLU A 378 11.03 40.26 31.84
C GLU A 378 12.29 40.42 30.99
N VAL A 379 12.27 41.32 30.00
CA VAL A 379 13.46 41.70 29.22
C VAL A 379 14.09 42.92 29.86
N SER A 380 15.35 42.79 30.31
CA SER A 380 16.10 43.90 30.92
C SER A 380 16.24 45.10 29.97
N LEU A 381 16.44 46.31 30.50
CA LEU A 381 16.65 47.50 29.67
C LEU A 381 17.89 47.36 28.76
N ASP A 382 18.94 46.71 29.24
CA ASP A 382 20.15 46.50 28.46
C ASP A 382 19.94 45.49 27.33
N ASP A 383 19.19 44.41 27.58
CA ASP A 383 18.80 43.45 26.55
C ASP A 383 17.85 44.06 25.51
N LEU A 384 16.88 44.85 25.97
CA LEU A 384 15.99 45.61 25.08
C LEU A 384 16.82 46.47 24.12
N ARG A 385 17.78 47.23 24.64
CA ARG A 385 18.66 48.07 23.82
C ARG A 385 19.53 47.23 22.89
N ARG A 386 20.08 46.12 23.35
CA ARG A 386 20.89 45.19 22.54
C ARG A 386 20.09 44.66 21.34
N ILE A 387 18.88 44.18 21.56
CA ILE A 387 18.01 43.65 20.50
C ILE A 387 17.61 44.77 19.52
N LEU A 388 17.25 45.96 20.02
CA LEU A 388 16.93 47.11 19.17
C LEU A 388 18.10 47.52 18.26
N ARG A 389 19.36 47.41 18.73
CA ARG A 389 20.54 47.62 17.87
C ARG A 389 20.62 46.58 16.76
N ASN A 390 20.38 45.31 17.08
CA ASN A 390 20.41 44.21 16.11
C ASN A 390 19.29 44.32 15.06
N MET A 391 18.15 44.93 15.41
CA MET A 391 17.08 45.22 14.46
C MET A 391 17.50 46.24 13.39
N GLY A 392 18.44 47.15 13.67
CA GLY A 392 18.93 48.15 12.71
C GLY A 392 18.00 49.35 12.50
N GLY A 393 18.38 50.26 11.60
CA GLY A 393 17.56 51.42 11.17
C GLY A 393 17.14 52.36 12.31
N ASP A 394 15.86 52.74 12.31
CA ASP A 394 15.25 53.58 13.35
C ASP A 394 15.27 52.91 14.74
N TYR A 395 15.18 51.57 14.79
CA TYR A 395 15.27 50.83 16.06
C TYR A 395 16.66 50.92 16.69
N ALA A 396 17.72 50.77 15.88
CA ALA A 396 19.08 50.95 16.36
C ALA A 396 19.35 52.39 16.82
N THR A 397 18.68 53.36 16.20
CA THR A 397 18.80 54.77 16.56
C THR A 397 18.20 55.08 17.94
N ILE A 398 17.06 54.48 18.29
CA ILE A 398 16.43 54.69 19.62
C ILE A 398 17.08 53.88 20.75
N ALA A 399 17.91 52.89 20.41
CA ALA A 399 18.59 52.04 21.39
C ALA A 399 19.67 52.79 22.19
N ASP A 400 20.17 53.91 21.66
CA ASP A 400 21.29 54.65 22.24
C ASP A 400 20.99 56.13 22.43
N LYS A 401 21.63 56.72 23.44
CA LYS A 401 21.63 58.17 23.63
C LYS A 401 22.30 58.86 22.45
N GLY A 402 21.84 60.06 22.12
CA GLY A 402 22.45 60.82 21.04
C GLY A 402 21.58 61.94 20.48
N ASN A 403 22.08 62.52 19.38
CA ASN A 403 21.47 63.67 18.71
C ASN A 403 20.67 63.32 17.46
N ARG A 404 20.60 62.03 17.10
CA ARG A 404 19.81 61.58 15.93
C ARG A 404 18.32 61.62 16.26
N GLN A 405 17.49 61.52 15.23
CA GLN A 405 16.05 61.39 15.36
C GLN A 405 15.63 60.09 14.67
N ALA A 406 14.67 59.37 15.25
CA ALA A 406 14.09 58.18 14.66
C ALA A 406 12.59 58.36 14.38
N GLN A 407 12.06 57.59 13.43
CA GLN A 407 10.64 57.53 13.13
C GLN A 407 10.12 56.09 13.23
N LEU A 408 9.10 55.86 14.04
CA LEU A 408 8.45 54.56 14.17
C LEU A 408 6.98 54.64 13.84
N ALA A 409 6.35 53.52 13.51
CA ALA A 409 4.90 53.46 13.41
C ALA A 409 4.25 53.73 14.78
N ASP A 410 3.08 54.34 14.78
CA ASP A 410 2.33 54.60 16.00
C ASP A 410 1.49 53.39 16.40
N THR A 411 2.15 52.37 16.95
CA THR A 411 1.50 51.16 17.48
C THR A 411 1.59 51.09 19.00
N GLN A 412 0.72 50.30 19.63
CA GLN A 412 0.77 50.06 21.07
C GLN A 412 2.12 49.44 21.50
N ALA A 413 2.67 48.53 20.69
CA ALA A 413 3.97 47.92 20.95
C ALA A 413 5.09 48.97 20.95
N HIS A 414 5.13 49.84 19.94
CA HIS A 414 6.13 50.92 19.86
C HIS A 414 5.99 51.89 21.04
N ARG A 415 4.75 52.26 21.42
CA ARG A 415 4.53 53.11 22.60
C ARG A 415 5.01 52.47 23.90
N ALA A 416 4.81 51.17 24.08
CA ALA A 416 5.29 50.43 25.25
C ALA A 416 6.82 50.43 25.34
N ILE A 417 7.50 50.08 24.23
CA ILE A 417 8.97 50.11 24.15
C ILE A 417 9.50 51.52 24.45
N LEU A 418 8.93 52.55 23.83
CA LEU A 418 9.41 53.93 23.97
C LEU A 418 9.22 54.47 25.40
N ARG A 419 8.15 54.07 26.10
CA ARG A 419 7.98 54.40 27.53
C ARG A 419 9.09 53.80 28.38
N ARG A 420 9.40 52.51 28.19
CA ARG A 420 10.51 51.86 28.91
C ARG A 420 11.86 52.56 28.66
N LEU A 421 12.13 52.96 27.42
CA LEU A 421 13.33 53.73 27.07
C LEU A 421 13.33 55.15 27.65
N GLN A 422 12.16 55.77 27.82
CA GLN A 422 12.02 57.08 28.45
C GLN A 422 12.28 57.01 29.96
N ASP A 423 11.73 55.99 30.63
CA ASP A 423 11.96 55.71 32.05
C ASP A 423 13.43 55.39 32.33
N GLY A 424 14.06 54.62 31.43
CA GLY A 424 15.51 54.37 31.38
C GLY A 424 16.38 55.58 31.01
N LYS A 425 15.78 56.76 30.78
CA LYS A 425 16.46 58.01 30.38
C LYS A 425 17.29 57.87 29.10
N ILE A 426 16.89 57.01 28.17
CA ILE A 426 17.49 56.86 26.83
C ILE A 426 16.80 57.75 25.81
N VAL A 427 15.47 57.83 25.88
CA VAL A 427 14.63 58.71 25.05
C VAL A 427 14.21 59.94 25.86
N SER A 428 14.18 61.12 25.22
CA SER A 428 13.78 62.36 25.87
C SER A 428 12.34 62.78 25.52
N THR A 429 12.00 62.78 24.23
CA THR A 429 10.71 63.28 23.74
C THR A 429 10.14 62.36 22.67
N ILE A 430 8.85 62.07 22.78
CA ILE A 430 8.07 61.30 21.81
C ILE A 430 6.94 62.21 21.33
N LYS A 431 6.86 62.44 20.02
CA LYS A 431 5.80 63.25 19.39
C LYS A 431 5.03 62.41 18.38
N ALA A 432 3.72 62.33 18.54
CA ALA A 432 2.85 61.69 17.56
C ALA A 432 2.61 62.63 16.36
N ASP A 433 2.66 62.08 15.15
CA ASP A 433 2.21 62.71 13.92
C ASP A 433 0.98 61.94 13.42
N ASP A 434 -0.21 62.37 13.89
CA ASP A 434 -1.49 61.69 13.64
C ASP A 434 -1.80 61.59 12.14
N ARG A 435 -1.30 62.52 11.32
CA ARG A 435 -1.51 62.50 9.86
C ARG A 435 -0.75 61.38 9.17
N LYS A 436 0.39 60.97 9.72
CA LYS A 436 1.24 59.92 9.16
C LYS A 436 1.15 58.60 9.95
N SER A 437 0.42 58.58 11.07
CA SER A 437 0.38 57.45 12.00
C SER A 437 1.79 57.02 12.43
N THR A 438 2.65 58.00 12.74
CA THR A 438 4.05 57.75 13.14
C THR A 438 4.43 58.50 14.41
N LEU A 439 5.39 57.96 15.15
CA LEU A 439 6.03 58.54 16.32
C LEU A 439 7.41 59.08 15.93
N ARG A 440 7.62 60.38 16.14
CA ARG A 440 8.94 61.00 16.07
C ARG A 440 9.60 60.95 17.44
N VAL A 441 10.79 60.36 17.50
CA VAL A 441 11.50 60.08 18.74
C VAL A 441 12.81 60.84 18.77
N HIS A 442 13.01 61.60 19.85
CA HIS A 442 14.26 62.29 20.15
C HIS A 442 14.96 61.61 21.32
N MET A 443 16.21 61.19 21.12
CA MET A 443 16.99 60.56 22.18
C MET A 443 17.47 61.59 23.20
N LYS A 444 17.82 61.10 24.40
CA LYS A 444 18.43 61.91 25.44
C LYS A 444 19.91 62.09 25.12
N ARG A 445 20.43 63.29 25.34
CA ARG A 445 21.86 63.59 25.20
C ARG A 445 22.70 62.88 26.26
#